data_AF-A0A7C2EM34-F1
#
_entry.id   AF-A0A7C2EM34-F1
#
_cell.length_a   1.000
_cell.length_b   1.000
_cell.length_c   1.000
_cell.angle_alpha   90.00
_cell.angle_beta   90.00
_cell.angle_gamma   90.00
#
_symmetry.space_group_name_H-M   'P 1'
#
loop_
_entity.id
_entity.type
_entity.pdbx_description
1 polymer ?
#
loop_
_entity_poly.entity_id
_entity_poly.type
_entity_poly.pdbx_seq_one_letter_code
_entity_poly.pdbx_strand_id
1 'polypeptide(L)'
;MERQDLGLLLDLITDMEFARASEGSGGLCLPPLDLLQRHAPDHPKLSRLLQANLPMVKRLHAEVQDFIRRAKAPRATLTQEEQTATWARLVEWTAGKTGVFGPERDLAVDEDGWRFGGGRGQPKRVPKASRPPAEDGPDGQADEVERLSLENAKLERRLVEVSREWAEESARRAARQFQVHKLSEDVKVLKFNLAGARGEAKSGERQAKRLREQIESMQAEIEWLRAQRGGPSPGPDCER
;
A
#
# COMPACT_ATOMS: atom_id res chain seq x y z
N MET A 1 6.37 -12.83 -3.19
CA MET A 1 7.25 -11.69 -2.91
C MET A 1 7.41 -11.45 -1.42
N GLU A 2 6.33 -11.36 -0.63
CA GLU A 2 6.38 -11.03 0.81
C GLU A 2 7.44 -11.78 1.65
N ARG A 3 7.72 -13.05 1.36
CA ARG A 3 8.74 -13.84 2.09
C ARG A 3 10.18 -13.36 1.86
N GLN A 4 10.50 -12.86 0.66
CA GLN A 4 11.85 -12.33 0.36
C GLN A 4 12.04 -10.96 1.00
N ASP A 5 10.99 -10.14 1.03
CA ASP A 5 11.03 -8.78 1.59
C ASP A 5 11.20 -8.78 3.11
N LEU A 6 10.65 -9.79 3.81
CA LEU A 6 10.83 -9.99 5.25
C LEU A 6 12.28 -10.39 5.62
N GLY A 7 12.98 -11.13 4.75
CA GLY A 7 14.40 -11.43 4.96
C GLY A 7 15.26 -10.16 4.92
N LEU A 8 14.98 -9.27 3.96
CA LEU A 8 15.67 -7.99 3.83
C LEU A 8 15.48 -7.09 5.06
N LEU A 9 14.29 -7.10 5.68
CA LEU A 9 14.04 -6.40 6.95
C LEU A 9 15.01 -6.81 8.06
N LEU A 10 15.29 -8.11 8.17
CA LEU A 10 16.23 -8.63 9.16
C LEU A 10 17.65 -8.20 8.85
N ASP A 11 18.04 -8.09 7.58
CA ASP A 11 19.36 -7.60 7.21
C ASP A 11 19.54 -6.10 7.44
N LEU A 12 18.48 -5.32 7.19
CA LEU A 12 18.46 -3.87 7.30
C LEU A 12 18.37 -3.36 8.75
N ILE A 13 18.03 -4.18 9.75
CA ILE A 13 17.94 -3.68 11.14
C ILE A 13 19.27 -3.15 11.70
N THR A 14 20.39 -3.54 11.12
CA THR A 14 21.71 -3.01 11.49
C THR A 14 22.02 -1.67 10.82
N ASP A 15 21.24 -1.29 9.81
CA ASP A 15 21.32 0.01 9.16
C ASP A 15 20.78 1.09 10.10
N MET A 16 21.59 2.13 10.33
CA MET A 16 21.23 3.24 11.21
C MET A 16 20.06 4.06 10.65
N GLU A 17 19.95 4.19 9.33
CA GLU A 17 18.84 4.91 8.69
C GLU A 17 17.53 4.15 8.88
N PHE A 18 17.58 2.82 8.70
CA PHE A 18 16.44 1.96 8.99
C PHE A 18 16.04 2.02 10.47
N ALA A 19 17.00 1.97 11.40
CA ALA A 19 16.71 2.04 12.83
C ALA A 19 16.00 3.36 13.20
N ARG A 20 16.46 4.50 12.67
CA ARG A 20 15.81 5.81 12.89
C ARG A 20 14.42 5.88 12.27
N ALA A 21 14.26 5.37 11.05
CA ALA A 21 12.96 5.31 10.39
C ALA A 21 11.99 4.38 11.15
N SER A 22 12.50 3.26 11.66
CA SER A 22 11.75 2.31 12.47
C SER A 22 11.29 2.94 13.79
N GLU A 23 12.14 3.69 14.49
CA GLU A 23 11.77 4.41 15.71
C GLU A 23 10.67 5.46 15.48
N GLY A 24 10.67 6.11 14.32
CA GLY A 24 9.62 7.03 13.90
C GLY A 24 8.35 6.35 13.39
N SER A 25 8.46 5.10 12.92
CA SER A 25 7.32 4.28 12.52
C SER A 25 6.62 3.72 13.76
N GLY A 26 5.34 3.37 13.68
CA GLY A 26 4.61 2.71 14.78
C GLY A 26 5.10 1.29 15.11
N GLY A 27 6.22 0.85 14.52
CA GLY A 27 6.75 -0.50 14.60
C GLY A 27 6.17 -1.43 13.55
N LEU A 28 6.65 -2.67 13.58
CA LEU A 28 6.03 -3.76 12.84
C LEU A 28 4.76 -4.21 13.57
N CYS A 29 3.70 -4.43 12.80
CA CYS A 29 2.49 -5.08 13.31
C CYS A 29 2.74 -6.57 13.61
N LEU A 30 1.79 -7.18 14.31
CA LEU A 30 1.90 -8.57 14.75
C LEU A 30 2.04 -9.58 13.61
N PRO A 31 1.32 -9.50 12.47
CA PRO A 31 1.41 -10.52 11.43
C PRO A 31 2.81 -10.64 10.79
N PRO A 32 3.50 -9.55 10.40
CA PRO A 32 4.88 -9.62 9.96
C PRO A 32 5.84 -10.20 11.01
N LEU A 33 5.65 -9.89 12.29
CA LEU A 33 6.49 -10.43 13.37
C LEU A 33 6.29 -11.95 13.53
N ASP A 34 5.04 -12.42 13.50
CA ASP A 34 4.71 -13.85 13.54
C ASP A 34 5.25 -14.58 12.30
N LEU A 35 5.13 -13.99 11.11
CA LEU A 35 5.71 -14.53 9.87
C LEU A 35 7.25 -14.64 9.96
N LEU A 36 7.93 -13.62 10.46
CA LEU A 36 9.38 -13.63 10.67
C LEU A 36 9.81 -14.72 11.64
N GLN A 37 9.10 -14.86 12.76
CA GLN A 37 9.38 -15.89 13.76
C GLN A 37 9.20 -17.31 13.19
N ARG A 38 8.18 -17.53 12.35
CA ARG A 38 7.93 -18.84 11.73
C ARG A 38 8.92 -19.17 10.62
N HIS A 39 9.30 -18.18 9.80
CA HIS A 39 10.09 -18.42 8.60
C HIS A 39 11.60 -18.29 8.80
N ALA A 40 12.04 -17.54 9.79
CA ALA A 40 13.46 -17.30 10.05
C ALA A 40 13.80 -17.34 11.56
N PRO A 41 13.42 -18.42 12.29
CA PRO A 41 13.61 -18.50 13.74
C PRO A 41 15.08 -18.42 14.17
N ASP A 42 15.99 -18.97 13.35
CA ASP A 42 17.42 -19.05 13.65
C ASP A 42 18.21 -17.82 13.15
N HIS A 43 17.53 -16.81 12.61
CA HIS A 43 18.21 -15.64 12.07
C HIS A 43 18.90 -14.84 13.18
N PRO A 44 20.21 -14.54 13.08
CA PRO A 44 20.98 -13.94 14.17
C PRO A 44 20.47 -12.55 14.57
N LYS A 45 19.78 -11.85 13.66
CA LYS A 45 19.23 -10.50 13.89
C LYS A 45 17.76 -10.48 14.35
N LEU A 46 17.08 -11.63 14.43
CA LEU A 46 15.65 -11.69 14.81
C LEU A 46 15.42 -11.17 16.23
N SER A 47 16.24 -11.60 17.19
CA SER A 47 16.14 -11.15 18.59
C SER A 47 16.26 -9.63 18.71
N ARG A 48 17.16 -9.02 17.94
CA ARG A 48 17.34 -7.57 17.89
C ARG A 48 16.12 -6.84 17.33
N LEU A 49 15.50 -7.37 16.27
CA LEU A 49 14.25 -6.83 15.73
C LEU A 49 13.11 -6.90 16.74
N LEU A 50 12.95 -8.02 17.44
CA LEU A 50 11.92 -8.17 18.47
C LEU A 50 12.16 -7.21 19.64
N GLN A 51 13.42 -7.05 20.08
CA GLN A 51 13.78 -6.08 21.11
C GLN A 51 13.49 -4.64 20.69
N ALA A 52 13.75 -4.28 19.43
CA ALA A 52 13.44 -2.96 18.89
C ALA A 52 11.93 -2.66 18.87
N ASN A 53 11.09 -3.67 18.65
CA ASN A 53 9.63 -3.52 18.67
C ASN A 53 9.03 -3.53 20.09
N LEU A 54 9.75 -4.07 21.09
CA LEU A 54 9.23 -4.25 22.45
C LEU A 54 8.71 -2.96 23.12
N PRO A 55 9.39 -1.79 23.02
CA PRO A 55 8.88 -0.54 23.60
C PRO A 55 7.52 -0.11 23.02
N MET A 56 7.30 -0.33 21.72
CA MET A 56 6.05 0.00 21.04
C MET A 56 4.91 -0.89 21.50
N VAL A 57 5.17 -2.20 21.64
CA VAL A 57 4.19 -3.15 22.18
C VAL A 57 3.82 -2.78 23.62
N LYS A 58 4.81 -2.43 24.45
CA LYS A 58 4.57 -1.98 25.83
C LYS A 58 3.72 -0.72 25.89
N ARG A 59 3.97 0.23 25.00
CA ARG A 59 3.18 1.46 24.90
C ARG A 59 1.73 1.16 24.48
N LEU A 60 1.52 0.38 23.42
CA LEU A 60 0.17 -0.01 22.98
C LEU A 60 -0.58 -0.77 24.09
N HIS A 61 0.11 -1.68 24.78
CA HIS A 61 -0.47 -2.40 25.90
C HIS A 61 -0.91 -1.44 27.01
N ALA A 62 -0.08 -0.46 27.38
CA ALA A 62 -0.43 0.54 28.38
C ALA A 62 -1.63 1.40 27.94
N GLU A 63 -1.69 1.81 26.67
CA GLU A 63 -2.82 2.57 26.10
C GLU A 63 -4.13 1.75 26.18
N VAL A 64 -4.09 0.46 25.82
CA VAL A 64 -5.25 -0.43 25.90
C VAL A 64 -5.68 -0.71 27.35
N GLN A 65 -4.72 -0.90 28.27
CA GLN A 65 -5.04 -1.08 29.68
C GLN A 65 -5.67 0.18 30.29
N ASP A 66 -5.16 1.36 29.93
CA ASP A 66 -5.76 2.62 30.35
C ASP A 66 -7.18 2.78 29.80
N PHE A 67 -7.38 2.46 28.52
CA PHE A 67 -8.69 2.44 27.89
C PHE A 67 -9.67 1.53 28.63
N ILE A 68 -9.29 0.28 28.92
CA ILE A 68 -10.12 -0.68 29.67
C ILE A 68 -10.43 -0.15 31.07
N ARG A 69 -9.44 0.42 31.76
CA ARG A 69 -9.60 1.00 33.11
C ARG A 69 -10.60 2.17 33.09
N ARG A 70 -10.49 3.08 32.12
CA ARG A 70 -11.40 4.22 31.94
C ARG A 70 -12.80 3.75 31.58
N ALA A 71 -12.94 2.78 30.67
CA ALA A 71 -14.24 2.24 30.25
C ALA A 71 -15.00 1.57 31.40
N LYS A 72 -14.29 1.04 32.41
CA LYS A 72 -14.88 0.44 33.61
C LYS A 72 -15.21 1.46 34.71
N ALA A 73 -14.74 2.71 34.62
CA ALA A 73 -14.93 3.69 35.67
C ALA A 73 -16.35 4.29 35.62
N PRO A 74 -17.12 4.30 36.74
CA PRO A 74 -18.55 4.66 36.75
C PRO A 74 -18.90 6.07 36.26
N ARG A 75 -17.91 6.97 36.18
CA ARG A 75 -18.09 8.39 35.85
C ARG A 75 -17.17 8.88 34.72
N ALA A 76 -16.36 7.99 34.12
CA ALA A 76 -15.50 8.38 33.03
C ALA A 76 -16.23 8.16 31.70
N THR A 77 -16.59 9.25 31.03
CA THR A 77 -17.05 9.19 29.64
C THR A 77 -15.84 9.28 28.72
N LEU A 78 -15.45 8.16 28.10
CA LEU A 78 -14.56 8.19 26.93
C LEU A 78 -15.32 8.81 25.78
N THR A 79 -14.70 9.75 25.06
CA THR A 79 -15.33 10.29 23.85
C THR A 79 -15.39 9.20 22.78
N GLN A 80 -16.37 9.27 21.88
CA GLN A 80 -16.48 8.34 20.75
C GLN A 80 -15.20 8.36 19.89
N GLU A 81 -14.56 9.52 19.77
CA GLU A 81 -13.30 9.71 19.06
C GLU A 81 -12.15 8.96 19.72
N GLU A 82 -12.00 9.04 21.05
CA GLU A 82 -10.99 8.30 21.79
C GLU A 82 -11.18 6.78 21.65
N GLN A 83 -12.43 6.30 21.73
CA GLN A 83 -12.76 4.90 21.55
C GLN A 83 -12.38 4.43 20.15
N THR A 84 -12.81 5.17 19.13
CA THR A 84 -12.54 4.85 17.72
C THR A 84 -11.04 4.85 17.44
N ALA A 85 -10.31 5.85 17.94
CA ALA A 85 -8.86 5.97 17.74
C ALA A 85 -8.06 4.86 18.44
N THR A 86 -8.51 4.42 19.62
CA THR A 86 -7.86 3.32 20.36
C THR A 86 -8.11 1.99 19.67
N TRP A 87 -9.36 1.73 19.26
CA TRP A 87 -9.72 0.54 18.50
C TRP A 87 -9.02 0.47 17.15
N ALA A 88 -8.97 1.58 16.41
CA ALA A 88 -8.27 1.66 15.13
C ALA A 88 -6.79 1.29 15.28
N ARG A 89 -6.09 1.83 16.30
CA ARG A 89 -4.69 1.48 16.59
C ARG A 89 -4.50 0.02 16.98
N LEU A 90 -5.41 -0.54 17.79
CA LEU A 90 -5.34 -1.94 18.18
C LEU A 90 -5.55 -2.88 16.99
N VAL A 91 -6.55 -2.59 16.16
CA VAL A 91 -6.82 -3.35 14.92
C VAL A 91 -5.65 -3.22 13.97
N GLU A 92 -5.13 -2.01 13.77
CA GLU A 92 -3.95 -1.75 12.96
C GLU A 92 -2.74 -2.56 13.41
N TRP A 93 -2.48 -2.67 14.72
CA TRP A 93 -1.34 -3.41 15.21
C TRP A 93 -1.54 -4.94 15.12
N THR A 94 -2.76 -5.43 15.38
CA THR A 94 -3.06 -6.87 15.40
C THR A 94 -3.32 -7.46 14.02
N ALA A 95 -4.10 -6.77 13.18
CA ALA A 95 -4.40 -7.18 11.82
C ALA A 95 -3.38 -6.64 10.80
N GLY A 96 -2.55 -5.68 11.21
CA GLY A 96 -1.69 -4.92 10.32
C GLY A 96 -2.39 -3.68 9.77
N LYS A 97 -1.63 -2.59 9.61
CA LYS A 97 -2.06 -1.44 8.81
C LYS A 97 -2.09 -1.91 7.36
N THR A 98 -3.26 -1.89 6.73
CA THR A 98 -3.36 -1.98 5.26
C THR A 98 -2.48 -0.89 4.67
N GLY A 99 -1.31 -1.26 4.12
CA GLY A 99 -0.40 -0.34 3.45
C GLY A 99 1.05 -0.27 3.94
N VAL A 100 1.46 -0.91 5.04
CA VAL A 100 2.90 -0.88 5.45
C VAL A 100 3.75 -1.97 4.77
N PHE A 101 3.14 -3.02 4.22
CA PHE A 101 3.76 -3.94 3.24
C PHE A 101 2.80 -4.34 2.09
N GLY A 102 2.07 -3.35 1.54
CA GLY A 102 1.39 -3.41 0.22
C GLY A 102 -0.06 -3.96 0.14
N PRO A 103 -0.84 -3.62 -0.92
CA PRO A 103 -0.51 -2.70 -2.00
C PRO A 103 -1.03 -1.27 -1.72
N GLU A 104 -0.34 -0.31 -2.33
CA GLU A 104 -0.69 1.10 -2.41
C GLU A 104 -2.21 1.31 -2.57
N ARG A 105 -2.79 2.09 -1.66
CA ARG A 105 -3.97 2.88 -2.00
C ARG A 105 -3.51 4.30 -2.22
N ASP A 106 -3.65 4.72 -3.47
CA ASP A 106 -3.79 6.10 -3.89
C ASP A 106 -4.57 6.90 -2.84
N LEU A 107 -3.87 7.76 -2.12
CA LEU A 107 -4.46 9.00 -1.61
C LEU A 107 -4.49 9.99 -2.77
N ALA A 108 -5.28 9.65 -3.78
CA ALA A 108 -5.82 10.58 -4.74
C ALA A 108 -7.31 10.73 -4.43
N VAL A 109 -7.59 11.76 -3.63
CA VAL A 109 -8.74 12.67 -3.68
C VAL A 109 -10.12 12.07 -3.34
N ASP A 110 -10.70 12.48 -2.20
CA ASP A 110 -11.79 13.48 -2.20
C ASP A 110 -12.30 13.74 -0.77
N GLU A 111 -12.12 15.00 -0.36
CA GLU A 111 -13.00 15.66 0.59
C GLU A 111 -14.39 15.75 -0.05
N ASP A 112 -15.20 14.69 0.05
CA ASP A 112 -16.66 14.77 0.06
C ASP A 112 -17.25 13.35 0.06
N GLY A 113 -18.13 13.07 1.02
CA GLY A 113 -19.07 11.96 0.87
C GLY A 113 -18.97 10.79 1.86
N TRP A 114 -18.65 11.02 3.13
CA TRP A 114 -19.23 10.20 4.21
C TRP A 114 -20.26 11.01 5.01
N ARG A 115 -21.31 11.46 4.31
CA ARG A 115 -22.57 11.86 4.96
C ARG A 115 -23.33 10.58 5.31
N PHE A 116 -23.13 10.05 6.51
CA PHE A 116 -24.21 9.32 7.14
C PHE A 116 -25.32 10.35 7.44
N GLY A 117 -26.35 10.35 6.60
CA GLY A 117 -27.59 11.09 6.86
C GLY A 117 -28.02 10.85 8.31
N GLY A 118 -28.37 11.91 9.04
CA GLY A 118 -29.55 12.67 8.69
C GLY A 118 -30.82 11.96 9.13
N GLY A 119 -30.82 11.35 10.32
CA GLY A 119 -32.03 11.00 11.04
C GLY A 119 -32.20 11.96 12.22
N ARG A 120 -33.05 12.98 12.08
CA ARG A 120 -33.51 13.81 13.20
C ARG A 120 -34.22 12.92 14.22
N GLY A 121 -33.52 12.51 15.27
CA GLY A 121 -34.15 11.96 16.46
C GLY A 121 -34.80 13.07 17.26
N GLN A 122 -36.10 13.31 17.04
CA GLN A 122 -36.89 14.01 18.04
C GLN A 122 -36.86 13.21 19.35
N PRO A 123 -36.69 13.85 20.53
CA PRO A 123 -36.88 13.18 21.80
C PRO A 123 -38.35 12.78 21.93
N LYS A 124 -38.67 11.52 21.63
CA LYS A 124 -40.00 10.94 21.85
C LYS A 124 -40.21 10.90 23.35
N ARG A 125 -40.99 11.86 23.87
CA ARG A 125 -41.47 11.90 25.25
C ARG A 125 -42.08 10.54 25.59
N VAL A 126 -41.54 9.91 26.62
CA VAL A 126 -42.06 8.69 27.22
C VAL A 126 -43.42 9.03 27.87
N PRO A 127 -44.54 8.43 27.47
CA PRO A 127 -45.77 8.52 28.24
C PRO A 127 -45.60 7.65 29.48
N LYS A 128 -45.62 8.28 30.66
CA LYS A 128 -45.83 7.61 31.94
C LYS A 128 -47.27 7.09 31.92
N ALA A 129 -47.46 5.85 31.51
CA ALA A 129 -48.71 5.12 31.67
C ALA A 129 -48.51 4.07 32.75
N SER A 130 -48.92 4.41 33.97
CA SER A 130 -49.18 3.46 35.04
C SER A 130 -50.30 2.54 34.58
N ARG A 131 -49.97 1.33 34.13
CA ARG A 131 -50.95 0.24 33.92
C ARG A 131 -50.55 -0.91 34.86
N PRO A 132 -51.46 -1.40 35.70
CA PRO A 132 -51.16 -2.48 36.63
C PRO A 132 -50.86 -3.78 35.86
N PRO A 133 -50.07 -4.70 36.43
CA PRO A 133 -49.78 -5.98 35.82
C PRO A 133 -51.08 -6.78 35.75
N ALA A 134 -51.60 -6.96 34.54
CA ALA A 134 -52.51 -8.05 34.28
C ALA A 134 -51.64 -9.31 34.26
N GLU A 135 -52.05 -10.31 35.04
CA GLU A 135 -51.40 -11.61 35.13
C GLU A 135 -51.39 -12.25 33.74
N ASP A 136 -50.23 -12.23 33.09
CA ASP A 136 -49.98 -12.96 31.87
C ASP A 136 -50.03 -14.45 32.20
N GLY A 137 -51.03 -15.13 31.64
CA GLY A 137 -51.04 -16.58 31.59
C GLY A 137 -49.78 -17.10 30.87
N PRO A 138 -49.34 -18.34 31.17
CA PRO A 138 -48.14 -18.95 30.61
C PRO A 138 -48.13 -19.07 29.07
N ASP A 139 -49.24 -18.77 28.40
CA ASP A 139 -49.38 -18.85 26.94
C ASP A 139 -48.68 -17.70 26.18
N GLY A 140 -48.48 -16.53 26.80
CA GLY A 140 -47.87 -15.36 26.12
C GLY A 140 -46.36 -15.42 25.91
N GLN A 141 -45.64 -16.23 26.71
CA GLN A 141 -44.18 -16.37 26.60
C GLN A 141 -43.78 -17.22 25.39
N ALA A 142 -44.62 -18.19 24.99
CA ALA A 142 -44.35 -19.05 23.84
C ALA A 142 -44.33 -18.22 22.54
N ASP A 143 -45.29 -17.31 22.38
CA ASP A 143 -45.43 -16.45 21.20
C ASP A 143 -44.24 -15.47 21.06
N GLU A 144 -43.71 -14.95 22.17
CA GLU A 144 -42.55 -14.05 22.16
C GLU A 144 -41.26 -14.79 21.77
N VAL A 145 -41.06 -15.99 22.30
CA VAL A 145 -39.92 -16.84 21.93
C VAL A 145 -39.96 -17.21 20.45
N GLU A 146 -41.14 -17.56 19.93
CA GLU A 146 -41.30 -17.87 18.50
C GLU A 146 -41.00 -16.63 17.64
N ARG A 147 -41.51 -15.46 18.02
CA ARG A 147 -41.23 -14.20 17.32
C ARG A 147 -39.73 -13.88 17.29
N LEU A 148 -39.04 -13.97 18.43
CA LEU A 148 -37.61 -13.71 18.51
C LEU A 148 -36.80 -14.72 17.68
N SER A 149 -37.25 -15.98 17.63
CA SER A 149 -36.61 -16.99 16.78
C SER A 149 -36.72 -16.66 15.29
N LEU A 150 -37.88 -16.17 14.84
CA LEU A 150 -38.09 -15.73 13.45
C LEU A 150 -37.28 -14.47 13.12
N GLU A 151 -37.17 -13.53 14.06
CA GLU A 151 -36.33 -12.34 13.90
C GLU A 151 -34.84 -12.72 13.83
N ASN A 152 -34.37 -13.64 14.68
CA ASN A 152 -32.99 -14.11 14.65
C ASN A 152 -32.68 -14.84 13.32
N ALA A 153 -33.56 -15.73 12.88
CA ALA A 153 -33.40 -16.41 11.59
C ALA A 153 -33.35 -15.44 10.39
N LYS A 154 -34.08 -14.31 10.45
CA LYS A 154 -33.98 -13.25 9.42
C LYS A 154 -32.64 -12.53 9.47
N LEU A 155 -32.14 -12.23 10.67
CA LEU A 155 -30.83 -11.58 10.85
C LEU A 155 -29.70 -12.50 10.40
N GLU A 156 -29.76 -13.80 10.70
CA GLU A 156 -28.78 -14.78 10.23
C GLU A 156 -28.73 -14.86 8.70
N ARG A 157 -29.89 -14.90 8.03
CA ARG A 157 -29.93 -14.84 6.56
C ARG A 157 -29.29 -13.56 6.03
N ARG A 158 -29.60 -12.41 6.64
CA ARG A 158 -29.03 -11.13 6.22
C ARG A 158 -27.52 -11.07 6.45
N LEU A 159 -27.02 -11.68 7.53
CA LEU A 159 -25.59 -11.77 7.81
C LEU A 159 -24.86 -12.60 6.74
N VAL A 160 -25.47 -13.71 6.31
CA VAL A 160 -24.93 -14.55 5.22
C VAL A 160 -24.91 -13.78 3.90
N GLU A 161 -25.97 -13.06 3.55
CA GLU A 161 -26.03 -12.21 2.36
C GLU A 161 -24.93 -11.15 2.36
N VAL A 162 -24.81 -10.37 3.45
CA VAL A 162 -23.81 -9.30 3.56
C VAL A 162 -22.39 -9.87 3.54
N SER A 163 -22.16 -11.02 4.16
CA SER A 163 -20.86 -11.70 4.15
C SER A 163 -20.49 -12.18 2.74
N ARG A 164 -21.47 -12.64 1.95
CA ARG A 164 -21.28 -13.01 0.55
C ARG A 164 -20.98 -11.78 -0.32
N GLU A 165 -21.75 -10.70 -0.18
CA GLU A 165 -21.51 -9.44 -0.89
C GLU A 165 -20.10 -8.90 -0.61
N TRP A 166 -19.68 -8.95 0.66
CA TRP A 166 -18.34 -8.54 1.07
C TRP A 166 -17.25 -9.41 0.44
N ALA A 167 -17.44 -10.74 0.37
CA ALA A 167 -16.51 -11.64 -0.29
C ALA A 167 -16.41 -11.36 -1.80
N GLU A 168 -17.54 -11.13 -2.48
CA GLU A 168 -17.57 -10.77 -3.90
C GLU A 168 -16.91 -9.40 -4.17
N GLU A 169 -17.10 -8.42 -3.29
CA GLU A 169 -16.45 -7.12 -3.41
C GLU A 169 -14.94 -7.21 -3.13
N SER A 170 -14.54 -8.01 -2.13
CA SER A 170 -13.13 -8.31 -1.84
C SER A 170 -12.43 -8.95 -3.04
N ALA A 171 -13.07 -9.96 -3.67
CA ALA A 171 -12.55 -10.60 -4.88
C ALA A 171 -12.43 -9.61 -6.06
N ARG A 172 -13.44 -8.74 -6.26
CA ARG A 172 -13.39 -7.68 -7.27
C ARG A 172 -12.26 -6.69 -7.03
N ARG A 173 -12.01 -6.30 -5.77
CA ARG A 173 -10.89 -5.43 -5.40
C ARG A 173 -9.54 -6.11 -5.66
N ALA A 174 -9.39 -7.38 -5.28
CA ALA A 174 -8.18 -8.14 -5.57
C ALA A 174 -7.88 -8.26 -7.08
N ALA A 175 -8.92 -8.50 -7.90
CA ALA A 175 -8.77 -8.54 -9.35
C ALA A 175 -8.31 -7.19 -9.94
N ARG A 176 -8.87 -6.06 -9.45
CA ARG A 176 -8.42 -4.72 -9.85
C ARG A 176 -6.99 -4.44 -9.41
N GLN A 177 -6.58 -4.86 -8.21
CA GLN A 177 -5.21 -4.70 -7.73
C GLN A 177 -4.21 -5.47 -8.60
N PHE A 178 -4.56 -6.69 -9.01
CA PHE A 178 -3.73 -7.44 -9.95
C PHE A 178 -3.58 -6.72 -11.30
N GLN A 179 -4.64 -6.10 -11.81
CA GLN A 179 -4.58 -5.31 -13.05
C GLN A 179 -3.67 -4.08 -12.90
N VAL A 180 -3.78 -3.33 -11.79
CA VAL A 180 -2.91 -2.18 -11.50
C VAL A 180 -1.45 -2.62 -11.44
N HIS A 181 -1.17 -3.72 -10.73
CA HIS A 181 0.18 -4.27 -10.65
C HIS A 181 0.75 -4.61 -12.03
N LYS A 182 -0.02 -5.33 -12.85
CA LYS A 182 0.37 -5.67 -14.23
C LYS A 182 0.68 -4.42 -15.07
N LEU A 183 -0.20 -3.42 -15.03
CA LEU A 183 0.01 -2.17 -15.76
C LEU A 183 1.26 -1.42 -15.25
N SER A 184 1.55 -1.49 -13.95
CA SER A 184 2.76 -0.88 -13.38
C SER A 184 4.04 -1.55 -13.90
N GLU A 185 4.03 -2.87 -14.09
CA GLU A 185 5.14 -3.62 -14.68
C GLU A 185 5.31 -3.27 -16.17
N ASP A 186 4.21 -3.23 -16.92
CA ASP A 186 4.22 -2.82 -18.33
C ASP A 186 4.79 -1.41 -18.51
N VAL A 187 4.42 -0.46 -17.65
CA VAL A 187 4.97 0.90 -17.67
C VAL A 187 6.48 0.90 -17.38
N LYS A 188 6.97 0.07 -16.46
CA LYS A 188 8.41 -0.05 -16.18
C LYS A 188 9.16 -0.59 -17.39
N VAL A 189 8.64 -1.63 -18.04
CA VAL A 189 9.21 -2.22 -19.27
C VAL A 189 9.23 -1.19 -20.40
N LEU A 190 8.12 -0.46 -20.61
CA LEU A 190 8.06 0.58 -21.63
C LEU A 190 9.04 1.72 -21.37
N LYS A 191 9.21 2.16 -20.11
CA LYS A 191 10.21 3.16 -19.74
C LYS A 191 11.63 2.69 -20.02
N PHE A 192 11.93 1.42 -19.72
CA PHE A 192 13.22 0.82 -20.00
C PHE A 192 13.50 0.76 -21.51
N ASN A 193 12.54 0.29 -22.31
CA ASN A 193 12.65 0.23 -23.76
C ASN A 193 12.82 1.63 -24.38
N LEU A 194 12.08 2.63 -23.89
CA LEU A 194 12.21 4.01 -24.34
C LEU A 194 13.57 4.62 -23.98
N ALA A 195 14.13 4.29 -22.82
CA ALA A 195 15.49 4.68 -22.47
C ALA A 195 16.53 4.01 -23.40
N GLY A 196 16.36 2.72 -23.71
CA GLY A 196 17.19 1.98 -24.67
C GLY A 196 17.17 2.61 -26.07
N ALA A 197 15.98 2.82 -26.63
CA ALA A 197 15.81 3.44 -27.94
C ALA A 197 16.41 4.85 -28.01
N ARG A 198 16.30 5.65 -26.94
CA ARG A 198 16.97 6.96 -26.85
C ARG A 198 18.49 6.84 -26.82
N GLY A 199 19.02 5.80 -26.17
CA GLY A 199 20.46 5.50 -26.17
C GLY A 199 20.97 5.15 -27.57
N GLU A 200 20.25 4.26 -28.27
CA GLU A 200 20.55 3.86 -29.64
C GLU A 200 20.50 5.05 -30.62
N ALA A 201 19.47 5.89 -30.52
CA ALA A 201 19.35 7.10 -31.34
C ALA A 201 20.55 8.05 -31.15
N LYS A 202 20.94 8.32 -29.91
CA LYS A 202 22.13 9.14 -29.59
C LYS A 202 23.43 8.51 -30.11
N SER A 203 23.56 7.19 -30.02
CA SER A 203 24.72 6.46 -30.56
C SER A 203 24.77 6.58 -32.09
N GLY A 204 23.62 6.41 -32.75
CA GLY A 204 23.45 6.58 -34.19
C GLY A 204 23.80 7.99 -34.66
N GLU A 205 23.36 9.03 -33.95
CA GLU A 205 23.73 10.43 -34.24
C GLU A 205 25.23 10.67 -34.16
N ARG A 206 25.91 10.10 -33.14
CA ARG A 206 27.37 10.21 -33.01
C ARG A 206 28.10 9.49 -34.15
N GLN A 207 27.64 8.30 -34.52
CA GLN A 207 28.22 7.54 -35.63
C GLN A 207 28.01 8.27 -36.96
N ALA A 208 26.81 8.80 -37.21
CA ALA A 208 26.51 9.60 -38.39
C ALA A 208 27.39 10.85 -38.47
N LYS A 209 27.58 11.56 -37.36
CA LYS A 209 28.49 12.72 -37.29
C LYS A 209 29.93 12.32 -37.64
N ARG A 210 30.45 11.24 -37.04
CA ARG A 210 31.81 10.74 -37.31
C ARG A 210 32.00 10.37 -38.78
N LEU A 211 31.02 9.71 -39.39
CA LEU A 211 31.08 9.34 -40.80
C LEU A 211 31.06 10.57 -41.72
N ARG A 212 30.29 11.61 -41.38
CA ARG A 212 30.30 12.89 -42.13
C ARG A 212 31.67 13.55 -42.07
N GLU A 213 32.27 13.64 -40.88
CA GLU A 213 33.63 14.18 -40.70
C GLU A 213 34.68 13.39 -41.50
N GLN A 214 34.56 12.05 -41.54
CA GLN A 214 35.44 11.21 -42.36
C GLN A 214 35.24 11.44 -43.86
N ILE A 215 34.00 11.57 -44.33
CA ILE A 215 33.69 11.87 -45.73
C ILE A 215 34.28 13.23 -46.12
N GLU A 216 34.07 14.26 -45.30
CA GLU A 216 34.62 15.60 -45.52
C GLU A 216 36.16 15.58 -45.58
N SER A 217 36.80 14.85 -44.65
CA SER A 217 38.26 14.67 -44.66
C SER A 217 38.76 13.98 -45.93
N MET A 218 38.11 12.91 -46.37
CA MET A 218 38.49 12.20 -47.61
C MET A 218 38.25 13.06 -48.86
N GLN A 219 37.17 13.86 -48.88
CA GLN A 219 36.91 14.80 -49.97
C GLN A 219 38.01 15.85 -50.07
N ALA A 220 38.42 16.43 -48.95
CA ALA A 220 39.53 17.39 -48.91
C ALA A 220 40.86 16.76 -49.38
N GLU A 221 41.13 15.51 -49.00
CA GLU A 221 42.31 14.77 -49.47
C GLU A 221 42.27 14.53 -50.99
N ILE A 222 41.13 14.12 -51.53
CA ILE A 222 40.94 13.93 -52.98
C ILE A 222 41.15 15.24 -53.73
N GLU A 223 40.59 16.35 -53.24
CA GLU A 223 40.77 17.68 -53.83
C GLU A 223 42.25 18.11 -53.82
N TRP A 224 42.93 17.90 -52.70
CA TRP A 224 44.37 18.16 -52.57
C TRP A 224 45.21 17.33 -53.56
N LEU A 225 44.93 16.03 -53.68
CA LEU A 225 45.61 15.14 -54.65
C LEU A 225 45.34 15.56 -56.10
N ARG A 226 44.11 16.00 -56.41
CA ARG A 226 43.76 16.51 -57.74
C ARG A 226 44.52 17.80 -58.06
N ALA A 227 44.64 18.71 -57.09
CA ALA A 227 45.42 19.94 -57.26
C ALA A 227 46.91 19.65 -57.54
N GLN A 228 47.49 18.65 -56.86
CA GLN A 228 48.87 18.23 -57.14
C GLN A 228 49.06 17.62 -58.54
N ARG A 229 48.13 16.77 -58.98
CA ARG A 229 48.20 16.16 -60.32
C ARG A 229 47.88 17.13 -61.46
N GLY A 230 47.11 18.18 -61.19
CA GLY A 230 46.82 19.27 -62.14
C GLY A 230 47.94 20.31 -62.28
N GLY A 231 49.05 20.16 -61.54
CA GLY A 231 50.26 20.96 -61.76
C GLY A 231 50.75 20.79 -63.20
N PRO A 232 51.19 21.88 -63.88
CA PRO A 232 51.55 21.84 -65.28
C PRO A 232 52.57 20.72 -65.50
N SER A 233 52.19 19.73 -66.32
CA SER A 233 53.16 18.81 -66.89
C SER A 233 54.26 19.69 -67.48
N PRO A 234 55.54 19.54 -67.10
CA PRO A 234 56.60 20.16 -67.85
C PRO A 234 56.40 19.69 -69.29
N GLY A 235 55.98 20.62 -70.15
CA GLY A 235 55.88 20.34 -71.57
C GLY A 235 57.25 19.83 -71.99
N PRO A 236 57.35 18.79 -72.82
CA PRO A 236 58.63 18.33 -73.31
C PRO A 236 59.30 19.51 -73.99
N ASP A 237 60.30 20.07 -73.32
CA ASP A 237 61.12 21.15 -73.86
C ASP A 237 61.74 20.63 -75.16
N CYS A 238 61.45 21.39 -76.21
CA CYS A 238 62.04 21.38 -77.52
C CYS A 238 63.50 20.92 -77.53
N GLU A 239 63.77 19.67 -77.90
CA GLU A 239 65.05 19.30 -78.51
C GLU A 239 64.94 19.47 -80.03
N ARG A 240 65.99 20.10 -80.56
CA ARG A 240 66.15 20.68 -81.90
C ARG A 240 66.21 19.66 -83.02
#